data_AF-A0A1J5K5H6-F1
#
_entry.id   AF-A0A1J5K5H6-F1
#
_cell.length_a   1.000
_cell.length_b   1.000
_cell.length_c   1.000
_cell.angle_alpha   90.00
_cell.angle_beta   90.00
_cell.angle_gamma   90.00
#
_symmetry.space_group_name_H-M   'P 1'
#
loop_
_entity.id
_entity.type
_entity.pdbx_description
1 polymer ?
#
loop_
_entity_poly.entity_id
_entity_poly.type
_entity_poly.pdbx_seq_one_letter_code
_entity_poly.pdbx_strand_id
1 'polypeptide(L)'
;MKIYIIFFLSLNIYANDFFQKRVDLYSSRNEVVERYYKRYENFVFVHVKIRDLKSKKIKKITFNYISTFQTHDDNRDCLKPIYDSLVMKKEALDSFSKLAAFDDRFYKTKYGVLVEKSCIEKTSKEYMEKNILNSYRHGVQCLEKLGTKASVELLSDLGELFKNRSRPPKIFCNESDLQISMKGIKWDSAKAYASPNSSFDTLEMKHPFVSFSPKGNWRRDSHGFQGTLFHELFHNTGNVHTETIERPYSCQSCCFNTIDDPNLFMSVADQAIVAKKAACKVCGSSYEGITDQKYLKDFTDFRIADGRTERLFPVLKVYMKEGPKDNFAIKEFSRADRASSNMVAEHLDTLISGNDLEVKDDISKFAKGLYHFSRGEYRESAEMIKQVNSWSPALKGSLYKGIYEDIQKDLFFISLTDDSFNMKTSSDPFSDGFFKKAAKDFSLTK
;
A
#
# COMPACT_ATOMS: atom_id res chain seq x y z
N MET A 1 -51.94 -26.17 16.84
CA MET A 1 -51.20 -24.89 16.69
C MET A 1 -49.85 -25.04 17.38
N LYS A 2 -48.74 -24.95 16.62
CA LYS A 2 -47.33 -25.07 17.08
C LYS A 2 -46.43 -24.27 16.11
N ILE A 3 -45.17 -24.04 16.50
CA ILE A 3 -44.12 -23.28 15.79
C ILE A 3 -44.22 -21.75 16.01
N TYR A 4 -43.04 -21.12 16.13
CA TYR A 4 -42.71 -19.68 16.27
C TYR A 4 -42.17 -19.15 17.62
N ILE A 5 -41.27 -19.89 18.29
CA ILE A 5 -40.35 -19.33 19.32
C ILE A 5 -38.90 -19.84 19.15
N ILE A 6 -38.35 -19.79 17.93
CA ILE A 6 -36.90 -19.97 17.68
C ILE A 6 -36.47 -19.06 16.50
N PHE A 7 -36.34 -17.75 16.72
CA PHE A 7 -35.76 -16.84 15.70
C PHE A 7 -35.07 -15.56 16.23
N PHE A 8 -34.89 -15.42 17.55
CA PHE A 8 -34.39 -14.17 18.17
C PHE A 8 -33.04 -14.28 18.91
N LEU A 9 -32.31 -15.40 18.75
CA LEU A 9 -31.06 -15.69 19.48
C LEU A 9 -29.79 -15.76 18.60
N SER A 10 -29.88 -15.45 17.30
CA SER A 10 -28.78 -15.59 16.34
C SER A 10 -28.02 -14.29 16.00
N LEU A 11 -28.42 -13.14 16.57
CA LEU A 11 -27.98 -11.80 16.12
C LEU A 11 -26.91 -11.09 16.99
N ASN A 12 -26.33 -11.73 18.01
CA ASN A 12 -25.42 -11.08 18.97
C ASN A 12 -24.03 -11.74 19.11
N ILE A 13 -23.52 -12.41 18.06
CA ILE A 13 -22.23 -13.15 18.12
C ILE A 13 -21.06 -12.39 17.45
N TYR A 14 -21.32 -11.35 16.65
CA TYR A 14 -20.30 -10.55 15.95
C TYR A 14 -19.99 -9.21 16.64
N ALA A 15 -19.55 -9.25 17.90
CA ALA A 15 -19.20 -8.04 18.67
C ALA A 15 -17.91 -8.15 19.52
N ASN A 16 -17.05 -9.15 19.26
CA ASN A 16 -15.70 -9.16 19.82
C ASN A 16 -14.78 -8.23 19.01
N ASP A 17 -14.79 -6.94 19.37
CA ASP A 17 -13.85 -5.93 18.90
C ASP A 17 -12.41 -6.29 19.33
N PHE A 18 -11.70 -7.03 18.49
CA PHE A 18 -10.26 -7.30 18.69
C PHE A 18 -9.45 -6.01 18.53
N PHE A 19 -9.22 -5.31 19.65
CA PHE A 19 -8.23 -4.25 19.77
C PHE A 19 -6.83 -4.82 19.46
N GLN A 20 -6.36 -4.63 18.23
CA GLN A 20 -4.99 -4.94 17.86
C GLN A 20 -4.09 -3.77 18.26
N LYS A 21 -2.96 -4.07 18.90
CA LYS A 21 -1.91 -3.10 19.22
C LYS A 21 -0.63 -3.47 18.48
N ARG A 22 -0.09 -2.52 17.72
CA ARG A 22 1.27 -2.55 17.15
C ARG A 22 2.13 -1.53 17.89
N VAL A 23 3.41 -1.83 18.04
CA VAL A 23 4.39 -0.88 18.59
C VAL A 23 5.61 -0.91 17.68
N ASP A 24 5.96 0.25 17.15
CA ASP A 24 7.06 0.43 16.21
C ASP A 24 8.11 1.37 16.83
N LEU A 25 9.39 1.08 16.57
CA LEU A 25 10.53 1.81 17.10
C LEU A 25 11.23 2.55 15.95
N TYR A 26 11.39 3.87 16.07
CA TYR A 26 12.05 4.72 15.09
C TYR A 26 13.23 5.44 15.74
N SER A 27 14.39 4.79 15.81
CA SER A 27 15.62 5.36 16.35
C SER A 27 16.06 6.59 15.55
N SER A 28 15.81 6.59 14.24
CA SER A 28 16.00 7.72 13.32
C SER A 28 15.30 9.01 13.77
N ARG A 29 14.17 8.90 14.47
CA ARG A 29 13.42 10.04 15.05
C ARG A 29 13.56 10.16 16.58
N ASN A 30 14.30 9.25 17.22
CA ASN A 30 14.32 9.02 18.67
C ASN A 30 12.89 8.84 19.23
N GLU A 31 12.04 8.06 18.55
CA GLU A 31 10.62 7.92 18.86
C GLU A 31 10.13 6.46 18.93
N VAL A 32 9.06 6.25 19.71
CA VAL A 32 8.24 5.04 19.76
C VAL A 32 6.84 5.39 19.32
N VAL A 33 6.27 4.62 18.39
CA VAL A 33 4.91 4.84 17.89
C VAL A 33 4.05 3.62 18.24
N GLU A 34 3.10 3.81 19.16
CA GLU A 34 2.09 2.82 19.52
C GLU A 34 0.86 3.05 18.64
N ARG A 35 0.46 2.06 17.84
CA ARG A 35 -0.73 2.11 16.99
C ARG A 35 -1.80 1.17 17.53
N TYR A 36 -2.98 1.71 17.84
CA TYR A 36 -4.13 1.02 18.40
C TYR A 36 -5.23 0.97 17.34
N TYR A 37 -5.52 -0.23 16.84
CA TYR A 37 -6.43 -0.47 15.72
C TYR A 37 -7.78 -0.96 16.25
N LYS A 38 -8.86 -0.42 15.70
CA LYS A 38 -10.22 -0.93 15.88
C LYS A 38 -10.96 -0.89 14.55
N ARG A 39 -11.70 -1.95 14.21
CA ARG A 39 -12.51 -2.02 13.00
C ARG A 39 -13.94 -1.55 13.29
N TYR A 40 -14.50 -0.76 12.38
CA TYR A 40 -15.92 -0.46 12.28
C TYR A 40 -16.32 -0.61 10.81
N GLU A 41 -17.15 -1.60 10.49
CA GLU A 41 -17.58 -1.92 9.12
C GLU A 41 -16.41 -1.94 8.11
N ASN A 42 -16.45 -1.01 7.15
CA ASN A 42 -15.49 -0.86 6.05
C ASN A 42 -14.25 -0.05 6.42
N PHE A 43 -14.01 0.25 7.70
CA PHE A 43 -12.92 1.11 8.17
C PHE A 43 -12.15 0.51 9.36
N VAL A 44 -10.84 0.72 9.41
CA VAL A 44 -9.99 0.55 10.59
C VAL A 44 -9.59 1.92 11.09
N PHE A 45 -10.06 2.30 12.27
CA PHE A 45 -9.62 3.50 12.97
C PHE A 45 -8.35 3.17 13.73
N VAL A 46 -7.35 4.05 13.61
CA VAL A 46 -5.99 3.85 14.12
C VAL A 46 -5.61 5.04 15.00
N HIS A 47 -5.70 4.85 16.30
CA HIS A 47 -5.26 5.83 17.29
C HIS A 47 -3.77 5.62 17.54
N VAL A 48 -2.99 6.70 17.41
CA VAL A 48 -1.52 6.64 17.39
C VAL A 48 -0.95 7.49 18.52
N LYS A 49 -0.21 6.86 19.43
CA LYS A 49 0.53 7.55 20.51
C LYS A 49 2.01 7.54 20.20
N ILE A 50 2.63 8.72 20.24
CA ILE A 50 4.04 8.92 19.95
C ILE A 50 4.77 9.30 21.22
N ARG A 51 5.84 8.57 21.56
CA ARG A 51 6.68 8.82 22.72
C ARG A 51 8.11 9.11 22.32
N ASP A 52 8.80 9.88 23.14
CA ASP A 52 10.26 9.97 23.09
C ASP A 52 10.90 8.64 23.51
N LEU A 53 11.85 8.12 22.72
CA LEU A 53 12.45 6.80 22.93
C LEU A 53 13.25 6.69 24.24
N LYS A 54 13.87 7.78 24.68
CA LYS A 54 14.73 7.80 25.88
C LYS A 54 13.92 8.05 27.15
N SER A 55 13.10 9.10 27.15
CA SER A 55 12.34 9.55 28.32
C SER A 55 10.95 8.92 28.46
N LYS A 56 10.46 8.20 27.44
CA LYS A 56 9.13 7.54 27.38
C LYS A 56 7.92 8.46 27.53
N LYS A 57 8.14 9.78 27.66
CA LYS A 57 7.10 10.82 27.68
C LYS A 57 6.35 10.82 26.36
N ILE A 58 5.03 11.03 26.42
CA ILE A 58 4.20 11.22 25.23
C ILE A 58 4.57 12.57 24.60
N LYS A 59 4.98 12.56 23.33
CA LYS A 59 5.25 13.75 22.51
C LYS A 59 3.98 14.20 21.78
N LYS A 60 3.19 13.25 21.27
CA LYS A 60 1.94 13.50 20.54
C LYS A 60 0.95 12.35 20.71
N ILE A 61 -0.35 12.65 20.63
CA ILE A 61 -1.41 11.72 20.24
C ILE A 61 -1.97 12.19 18.90
N THR A 62 -2.25 11.27 17.97
CA THR A 62 -2.81 11.58 16.64
C THR A 62 -3.76 10.46 16.19
N PHE A 63 -4.60 10.77 15.21
CA PHE A 63 -5.57 9.83 14.66
C PHE A 63 -5.33 9.59 13.16
N ASN A 64 -5.54 8.34 12.77
CA ASN A 64 -5.51 7.84 11.41
C ASN A 64 -6.75 6.94 11.21
N TYR A 65 -7.12 6.69 9.96
CA TYR A 65 -8.08 5.67 9.58
C TYR A 65 -7.60 5.03 8.26
N ILE A 66 -8.05 3.81 7.99
CA ILE A 66 -7.73 3.02 6.81
C ILE A 66 -9.03 2.39 6.33
N SER A 67 -9.31 2.34 5.02
CA SER A 67 -10.47 1.62 4.50
C SER A 67 -10.18 0.11 4.52
N THR A 68 -10.98 -0.75 5.17
CA THR A 68 -10.76 -2.22 5.16
C THR A 68 -10.99 -2.83 3.78
N PHE A 69 -11.82 -2.16 2.98
CA PHE A 69 -11.97 -2.39 1.55
C PHE A 69 -11.65 -1.04 0.88
N GLN A 70 -10.65 -0.99 0.00
CA GLN A 70 -10.20 0.25 -0.66
C GLN A 70 -11.14 0.63 -1.82
N THR A 71 -12.43 0.73 -1.54
CA THR A 71 -13.46 0.98 -2.56
C THR A 71 -13.36 2.37 -3.20
N HIS A 72 -13.17 2.34 -4.51
CA HIS A 72 -13.80 3.20 -5.53
C HIS A 72 -13.16 4.49 -6.06
N ASP A 73 -12.19 5.13 -5.41
CA ASP A 73 -11.50 6.30 -5.99
C ASP A 73 -10.15 5.96 -6.66
N ASP A 74 -9.74 6.80 -7.61
CA ASP A 74 -8.78 6.44 -8.65
C ASP A 74 -7.31 6.65 -8.27
N ASN A 75 -6.77 5.80 -7.39
CA ASN A 75 -5.40 5.29 -7.53
C ASN A 75 -5.14 4.02 -6.68
N ARG A 76 -4.70 2.95 -7.36
CA ARG A 76 -3.73 1.90 -6.95
C ARG A 76 -3.47 1.70 -5.44
N ASP A 77 -3.73 0.47 -4.93
CA ASP A 77 -2.74 -0.41 -4.24
C ASP A 77 -3.38 -1.65 -3.52
N CYS A 78 -2.66 -2.78 -3.40
CA CYS A 78 -3.16 -4.11 -2.89
C CYS A 78 -2.35 -4.67 -1.68
N LEU A 79 -2.96 -5.20 -0.58
CA LEU A 79 -2.38 -5.08 0.81
C LEU A 79 -2.59 -6.21 1.90
N LYS A 80 -1.54 -6.71 2.68
CA LYS A 80 -1.51 -7.29 4.12
C LYS A 80 -1.28 -8.85 4.51
N PRO A 81 -0.30 -9.34 5.38
CA PRO A 81 0.81 -10.40 5.17
C PRO A 81 0.93 -11.86 5.85
N ILE A 82 1.79 -12.84 5.35
CA ILE A 82 2.09 -14.29 5.81
C ILE A 82 2.96 -14.48 7.14
N TYR A 83 3.93 -15.42 7.45
CA TYR A 83 4.93 -16.34 6.73
C TYR A 83 5.04 -17.87 7.11
N ASP A 84 5.76 -18.71 6.29
CA ASP A 84 6.81 -19.74 6.66
C ASP A 84 7.18 -20.78 5.53
N SER A 85 8.49 -21.09 5.24
CA SER A 85 9.17 -22.19 4.41
C SER A 85 10.40 -22.06 3.34
N LEU A 86 11.61 -21.45 3.48
CA LEU A 86 12.80 -21.38 2.52
C LEU A 86 14.10 -22.18 2.85
N VAL A 87 15.02 -22.23 1.88
CA VAL A 87 16.27 -22.99 1.71
C VAL A 87 16.00 -24.42 1.26
N MET A 88 16.26 -24.69 -0.03
CA MET A 88 16.35 -26.01 -0.62
C MET A 88 17.55 -26.05 -1.58
N LYS A 89 18.39 -27.08 -1.46
CA LYS A 89 19.62 -27.25 -2.27
C LYS A 89 19.33 -27.97 -3.60
N LYS A 90 20.34 -28.02 -4.46
CA LYS A 90 20.26 -28.51 -5.86
C LYS A 90 19.79 -29.96 -5.97
N GLU A 91 20.10 -30.80 -4.97
CA GLU A 91 19.70 -32.21 -4.89
C GLU A 91 18.19 -32.38 -4.63
N ALA A 92 17.50 -31.35 -4.11
CA ALA A 92 16.10 -31.43 -3.72
C ALA A 92 15.10 -31.23 -4.89
N LEU A 93 15.60 -30.96 -6.11
CA LEU A 93 14.79 -30.84 -7.33
C LEU A 93 14.06 -32.14 -7.69
N ASP A 94 14.70 -33.30 -7.51
CA ASP A 94 14.13 -34.60 -7.93
C ASP A 94 13.02 -35.12 -6.99
N SER A 95 12.86 -34.50 -5.81
CA SER A 95 11.83 -34.86 -4.83
C SER A 95 10.53 -34.05 -4.94
N PHE A 96 10.33 -33.29 -6.03
CA PHE A 96 9.14 -32.46 -6.23
C PHE A 96 7.89 -33.20 -6.74
N SER A 97 8.02 -34.45 -7.21
CA SER A 97 6.98 -35.14 -7.99
C SER A 97 6.35 -36.35 -7.27
N LYS A 98 5.39 -36.12 -6.36
CA LYS A 98 4.31 -37.08 -6.01
C LYS A 98 3.18 -36.44 -5.17
N LEU A 99 2.03 -37.13 -5.18
CA LEU A 99 0.79 -36.90 -4.40
C LEU A 99 0.02 -35.57 -4.67
N ALA A 100 -1.31 -35.54 -4.63
CA ALA A 100 -2.36 -36.56 -4.87
C ALA A 100 -3.69 -35.81 -5.07
N ALA A 101 -4.72 -36.45 -5.65
CA ALA A 101 -6.14 -36.05 -5.68
C ALA A 101 -6.47 -34.55 -5.51
N PHE A 102 -6.75 -33.86 -6.63
CA PHE A 102 -7.11 -32.44 -6.63
C PHE A 102 -8.58 -32.19 -6.97
N ASP A 103 -9.10 -31.11 -6.40
CA ASP A 103 -10.24 -30.35 -6.93
C ASP A 103 -10.02 -30.08 -8.42
N ASP A 104 -11.02 -30.43 -9.24
CA ASP A 104 -10.99 -30.28 -10.69
C ASP A 104 -10.90 -28.82 -11.16
N ARG A 105 -10.93 -27.83 -10.27
CA ARG A 105 -10.61 -26.43 -10.56
C ARG A 105 -9.13 -26.17 -10.86
N PHE A 106 -8.19 -26.97 -10.35
CA PHE A 106 -6.76 -26.61 -10.34
C PHE A 106 -5.83 -27.57 -11.11
N TYR A 107 -4.87 -26.97 -11.84
CA TYR A 107 -3.64 -27.60 -12.29
C TYR A 107 -2.52 -27.40 -11.25
N LYS A 108 -2.01 -28.47 -10.65
CA LYS A 108 -0.78 -28.42 -9.83
C LYS A 108 0.45 -28.44 -10.72
N THR A 109 1.22 -27.35 -10.70
CA THR A 109 2.52 -27.26 -11.39
C THR A 109 3.55 -28.22 -10.77
N LYS A 110 4.60 -28.54 -11.54
CA LYS A 110 5.77 -29.28 -11.02
C LYS A 110 6.56 -28.56 -9.90
N TYR A 111 6.20 -27.31 -9.58
CA TYR A 111 6.76 -26.52 -8.48
C TYR A 111 5.82 -26.43 -7.27
N GLY A 112 4.72 -27.18 -7.26
CA GLY A 112 3.75 -27.22 -6.16
C GLY A 112 2.71 -26.09 -6.17
N VAL A 113 2.94 -24.99 -6.90
CA VAL A 113 1.96 -23.92 -7.14
C VAL A 113 0.73 -24.49 -7.83
N LEU A 114 -0.46 -24.10 -7.34
CA LEU A 114 -1.75 -24.47 -7.93
C LEU A 114 -2.19 -23.34 -8.87
N VAL A 115 -2.59 -23.68 -10.09
CA VAL A 115 -3.02 -22.71 -11.11
C VAL A 115 -4.43 -23.08 -11.55
N GLU A 116 -5.39 -22.18 -11.43
CA GLU A 116 -6.78 -22.39 -11.86
C GLU A 116 -6.82 -22.74 -13.37
N LYS A 117 -7.63 -23.73 -13.77
CA LYS A 117 -7.69 -24.18 -15.18
C LYS A 117 -8.01 -23.02 -16.15
N SER A 118 -8.76 -22.02 -15.71
CA SER A 118 -9.02 -20.76 -16.42
C SER A 118 -7.75 -20.00 -16.86
N CYS A 119 -6.69 -20.02 -16.05
CA CYS A 119 -5.40 -19.43 -16.39
C CYS A 119 -4.72 -20.20 -17.52
N ILE A 120 -4.87 -21.53 -17.54
CA ILE A 120 -4.30 -22.43 -18.53
C ILE A 120 -4.98 -22.23 -19.89
N GLU A 121 -6.31 -22.10 -19.90
CA GLU A 121 -7.12 -21.77 -21.08
C GLU A 121 -6.69 -20.42 -21.68
N LYS A 122 -6.54 -19.39 -20.83
CA LYS A 122 -6.09 -18.05 -21.24
C LYS A 122 -4.62 -18.02 -21.67
N THR A 123 -3.80 -18.98 -21.26
CA THR A 123 -2.35 -19.05 -21.58
C THR A 123 -1.94 -20.44 -22.12
N SER A 124 -1.12 -21.19 -21.39
CA SER A 124 -0.91 -22.63 -21.54
C SER A 124 -0.22 -23.17 -20.27
N LYS A 125 -0.24 -24.50 -20.07
CA LYS A 125 0.49 -25.15 -18.97
C LYS A 125 1.98 -24.82 -19.01
N GLU A 126 2.59 -24.89 -20.19
CA GLU A 126 4.01 -24.58 -20.40
C GLU A 126 4.29 -23.11 -20.12
N TYR A 127 3.45 -22.19 -20.62
CA TYR A 127 3.59 -20.76 -20.39
C TYR A 127 3.58 -20.45 -18.88
N MET A 128 2.60 -20.99 -18.14
CA MET A 128 2.51 -20.73 -16.69
C MET A 128 3.71 -21.32 -15.95
N GLU A 129 4.10 -22.58 -16.18
CA GLU A 129 5.27 -23.16 -15.51
C GLU A 129 6.58 -22.42 -15.84
N LYS A 130 6.78 -22.02 -17.10
CA LYS A 130 7.97 -21.26 -17.53
C LYS A 130 8.04 -19.90 -16.83
N ASN A 131 6.94 -19.16 -16.82
CA ASN A 131 6.94 -17.80 -16.26
C ASN A 131 6.92 -17.79 -14.73
N ILE A 132 6.28 -18.76 -14.07
CA ILE A 132 6.38 -18.94 -12.61
C ILE A 132 7.85 -19.21 -12.22
N LEU A 133 8.53 -20.13 -12.92
CA LEU A 133 9.94 -20.40 -12.66
C LEU A 133 10.83 -19.17 -12.92
N ASN A 134 10.64 -18.49 -14.05
CA ASN A 134 11.48 -17.34 -14.41
C ASN A 134 11.28 -16.16 -13.44
N SER A 135 10.03 -15.88 -13.06
CA SER A 135 9.67 -14.87 -12.04
C SER A 135 10.40 -15.14 -10.71
N TYR A 136 10.29 -16.37 -10.19
CA TYR A 136 10.96 -16.74 -8.95
C TYR A 136 12.49 -16.71 -9.09
N ARG A 137 13.06 -17.29 -10.16
CA ARG A 137 14.52 -17.37 -10.34
C ARG A 137 15.18 -16.02 -10.54
N HIS A 138 14.67 -15.17 -11.43
CA HIS A 138 15.24 -13.84 -11.65
C HIS A 138 15.09 -13.00 -10.37
N GLY A 139 13.92 -13.04 -9.74
CA GLY A 139 13.66 -12.40 -8.45
C GLY A 139 14.66 -12.78 -7.35
N VAL A 140 14.88 -14.08 -7.15
CA VAL A 140 15.87 -14.61 -6.20
C VAL A 140 17.28 -14.16 -6.57
N GLN A 141 17.72 -14.36 -7.82
CA GLN A 141 19.07 -13.98 -8.27
C GLN A 141 19.34 -12.47 -8.14
N CYS A 142 18.30 -11.64 -8.32
CA CYS A 142 18.38 -10.20 -8.08
C CYS A 142 18.62 -9.89 -6.59
N LEU A 143 17.82 -10.47 -5.68
CA LEU A 143 17.97 -10.26 -4.24
C LEU A 143 19.28 -10.83 -3.69
N GLU A 144 19.75 -11.97 -4.21
CA GLU A 144 21.07 -12.54 -3.91
C GLU A 144 22.18 -11.56 -4.30
N LYS A 145 22.06 -10.95 -5.49
CA LYS A 145 23.00 -9.93 -5.99
C LYS A 145 22.95 -8.61 -5.21
N LEU A 146 21.83 -8.25 -4.59
CA LEU A 146 21.77 -7.11 -3.65
C LEU A 146 22.58 -7.40 -2.37
N GLY A 147 22.60 -8.65 -1.90
CA GLY A 147 23.48 -9.12 -0.83
C GLY A 147 23.34 -8.42 0.54
N THR A 148 22.23 -7.74 0.81
CA THR A 148 22.02 -6.96 2.04
C THR A 148 21.24 -7.74 3.08
N LYS A 149 21.22 -7.26 4.34
CA LYS A 149 20.35 -7.85 5.38
C LYS A 149 18.88 -7.87 4.95
N ALA A 150 18.37 -6.79 4.37
CA ALA A 150 16.99 -6.74 3.86
C ALA A 150 16.75 -7.65 2.65
N SER A 151 17.71 -7.83 1.73
CA SER A 151 17.52 -8.75 0.61
C SER A 151 17.65 -10.22 1.04
N VAL A 152 18.45 -10.52 2.07
CA VAL A 152 18.51 -11.85 2.72
C VAL A 152 17.25 -12.14 3.53
N GLU A 153 16.70 -11.15 4.25
CA GLU A 153 15.35 -11.22 4.85
C GLU A 153 14.31 -11.51 3.77
N LEU A 154 14.26 -10.71 2.69
CA LEU A 154 13.34 -10.89 1.57
C LEU A 154 13.54 -12.19 0.77
N LEU A 155 14.72 -12.79 0.82
CA LEU A 155 14.97 -14.13 0.29
C LEU A 155 14.42 -15.21 1.20
N SER A 156 14.69 -15.11 2.51
CA SER A 156 14.12 -15.98 3.54
C SER A 156 12.61 -15.98 3.38
N ASP A 157 11.99 -14.81 3.52
CA ASP A 157 10.63 -14.51 3.10
C ASP A 157 10.23 -15.23 1.79
N LEU A 158 10.79 -14.87 0.62
CA LEU A 158 10.21 -15.32 -0.66
C LEU A 158 10.17 -16.83 -0.84
N GLY A 159 11.18 -17.55 -0.37
CA GLY A 159 11.09 -19.01 -0.38
C GLY A 159 10.22 -19.55 0.75
N GLU A 160 10.05 -18.80 1.86
CA GLU A 160 9.11 -19.06 2.95
C GLU A 160 7.63 -18.97 2.49
N LEU A 161 7.39 -18.85 1.17
CA LEU A 161 6.11 -19.10 0.51
C LEU A 161 5.96 -20.52 -0.10
N PHE A 162 7.03 -21.34 -0.19
CA PHE A 162 7.08 -22.52 -1.09
C PHE A 162 7.36 -23.92 -0.49
N LYS A 163 8.10 -24.17 0.63
CA LYS A 163 8.01 -25.53 1.26
C LYS A 163 6.68 -25.76 1.99
N ASN A 164 5.79 -24.77 2.18
CA ASN A 164 4.53 -24.95 2.90
C ASN A 164 3.52 -25.78 2.08
N ARG A 165 3.72 -27.10 2.09
CA ARG A 165 2.97 -28.09 1.30
C ARG A 165 1.49 -28.20 1.67
N SER A 166 1.07 -27.73 2.86
CA SER A 166 -0.35 -27.70 3.25
C SER A 166 -1.07 -26.42 2.80
N ARG A 167 -0.33 -25.33 2.56
CA ARG A 167 -0.86 -24.06 2.03
C ARG A 167 -0.05 -23.59 0.80
N PRO A 168 -0.03 -24.35 -0.31
CA PRO A 168 0.68 -23.94 -1.51
C PRO A 168 0.12 -22.63 -2.10
N PRO A 169 0.95 -21.83 -2.79
CA PRO A 169 0.50 -20.66 -3.54
C PRO A 169 -0.51 -21.07 -4.62
N LYS A 170 -1.56 -20.26 -4.79
CA LYS A 170 -2.60 -20.47 -5.79
C LYS A 170 -2.60 -19.31 -6.78
N ILE A 171 -2.90 -19.55 -8.05
CA ILE A 171 -3.06 -18.52 -9.07
C ILE A 171 -4.46 -18.63 -9.69
N PHE A 172 -5.22 -17.54 -9.63
CA PHE A 172 -6.58 -17.41 -10.16
C PHE A 172 -6.59 -16.46 -11.36
N CYS A 173 -7.50 -16.67 -12.33
CA CYS A 173 -7.61 -15.82 -13.52
C CYS A 173 -9.06 -15.56 -13.97
N ASN A 174 -10.07 -15.93 -13.18
CA ASN A 174 -11.49 -15.87 -13.58
C ASN A 174 -12.43 -15.16 -12.60
N GLU A 175 -11.91 -14.28 -11.75
CA GLU A 175 -12.78 -13.46 -10.89
C GLU A 175 -13.48 -12.36 -11.70
N SER A 176 -14.80 -12.31 -11.61
CA SER A 176 -15.63 -11.28 -12.25
C SER A 176 -15.42 -9.89 -11.65
N ASP A 177 -15.73 -8.85 -12.43
CA ASP A 177 -15.73 -7.45 -11.99
C ASP A 177 -16.63 -7.23 -10.74
N LEU A 178 -17.64 -8.08 -10.50
CA LEU A 178 -18.45 -8.07 -9.28
C LEU A 178 -17.69 -8.65 -8.06
N GLN A 179 -17.06 -9.82 -8.21
CA GLN A 179 -16.32 -10.46 -7.11
C GLN A 179 -15.12 -9.63 -6.61
N ILE A 180 -14.50 -8.84 -7.49
CA ILE A 180 -13.40 -7.94 -7.12
C ILE A 180 -13.85 -6.56 -6.63
N SER A 181 -14.95 -5.99 -7.15
CA SER A 181 -15.50 -4.72 -6.61
C SER A 181 -16.03 -4.89 -5.18
N MET A 182 -16.57 -6.07 -4.84
CA MET A 182 -16.87 -6.46 -3.45
C MET A 182 -15.64 -6.51 -2.53
N LYS A 183 -14.42 -6.51 -3.07
CA LYS A 183 -13.13 -6.43 -2.34
C LYS A 183 -12.53 -5.01 -2.38
N GLY A 184 -13.17 -4.07 -3.07
CA GLY A 184 -12.68 -2.72 -3.35
C GLY A 184 -11.78 -2.59 -4.57
N ILE A 185 -11.52 -3.67 -5.30
CA ILE A 185 -10.57 -3.72 -6.43
C ILE A 185 -11.31 -3.38 -7.73
N LYS A 186 -10.62 -2.72 -8.68
CA LYS A 186 -11.06 -2.50 -10.07
C LYS A 186 -10.07 -3.16 -11.04
N TRP A 187 -10.51 -4.06 -11.92
CA TRP A 187 -9.63 -4.69 -12.92
C TRP A 187 -9.09 -3.74 -14.00
N ASP A 188 -9.66 -2.53 -14.09
CA ASP A 188 -9.23 -1.51 -15.05
C ASP A 188 -8.04 -0.68 -14.52
N SER A 189 -7.72 -0.77 -13.22
CA SER A 189 -6.54 -0.16 -12.60
C SER A 189 -5.55 -1.17 -12.01
N ALA A 190 -5.97 -2.42 -11.73
CA ALA A 190 -5.14 -3.49 -11.22
C ALA A 190 -4.78 -4.52 -12.30
N LYS A 191 -3.47 -4.78 -12.51
CA LYS A 191 -3.00 -5.92 -13.33
C LYS A 191 -3.27 -7.26 -12.63
N ALA A 192 -3.04 -7.31 -11.32
CA ALA A 192 -3.26 -8.44 -10.44
C ALA A 192 -3.52 -7.93 -9.01
N TYR A 193 -3.79 -8.85 -8.09
CA TYR A 193 -3.64 -8.63 -6.65
C TYR A 193 -3.33 -9.97 -5.95
N ALA A 194 -2.62 -9.92 -4.82
CA ALA A 194 -2.36 -11.09 -4.00
C ALA A 194 -3.30 -11.18 -2.79
N SER A 195 -3.56 -12.41 -2.33
CA SER A 195 -4.04 -12.65 -0.98
C SER A 195 -2.88 -12.48 -0.02
N PRO A 196 -2.87 -11.43 0.76
CA PRO A 196 -1.65 -11.10 1.44
C PRO A 196 -1.65 -11.83 2.79
N ASN A 197 -2.81 -12.15 3.40
CA ASN A 197 -2.93 -13.04 4.56
C ASN A 197 -4.33 -13.62 4.78
N SER A 198 -4.48 -14.43 5.83
CA SER A 198 -5.75 -15.08 6.18
C SER A 198 -6.90 -14.13 6.52
N SER A 199 -6.66 -12.83 6.72
CA SER A 199 -7.75 -11.82 6.79
C SER A 199 -8.35 -11.46 5.43
N PHE A 200 -7.77 -11.98 4.33
CA PHE A 200 -8.32 -11.97 2.96
C PHE A 200 -8.86 -13.36 2.53
N ASP A 201 -8.92 -14.34 3.46
CA ASP A 201 -9.47 -15.66 3.17
C ASP A 201 -10.99 -15.60 2.88
N THR A 202 -11.40 -15.88 1.65
CA THR A 202 -12.83 -16.13 1.32
C THR A 202 -13.18 -17.60 1.56
N LEU A 203 -14.38 -18.05 1.17
CA LEU A 203 -14.69 -19.50 1.17
C LEU A 203 -13.86 -20.25 0.12
N GLU A 204 -13.73 -19.69 -1.09
CA GLU A 204 -13.03 -20.30 -2.22
C GLU A 204 -11.51 -20.05 -2.22
N MET A 205 -11.10 -18.86 -1.79
CA MET A 205 -9.75 -18.38 -1.97
C MET A 205 -9.07 -18.28 -0.60
N LYS A 206 -8.28 -19.31 -0.27
CA LYS A 206 -7.46 -19.35 0.95
C LYS A 206 -6.02 -18.97 0.64
N HIS A 207 -5.48 -18.08 1.45
CA HIS A 207 -4.12 -17.62 1.40
C HIS A 207 -3.10 -18.77 1.58
N PRO A 208 -1.95 -18.73 0.88
CA PRO A 208 -1.56 -17.74 -0.12
C PRO A 208 -2.18 -17.98 -1.51
N PHE A 209 -2.53 -16.89 -2.19
CA PHE A 209 -2.97 -16.85 -3.58
C PHE A 209 -2.56 -15.53 -4.26
N VAL A 210 -2.58 -15.54 -5.59
CA VAL A 210 -2.48 -14.40 -6.50
C VAL A 210 -3.66 -14.50 -7.48
N SER A 211 -4.24 -13.37 -7.86
CA SER A 211 -5.31 -13.32 -8.86
C SER A 211 -4.94 -12.32 -9.94
N PHE A 212 -4.95 -12.75 -11.20
CA PHE A 212 -4.63 -11.91 -12.36
C PHE A 212 -5.90 -11.40 -13.03
N SER A 213 -5.87 -10.15 -13.49
CA SER A 213 -6.96 -9.54 -14.23
C SER A 213 -7.37 -10.42 -15.44
N PRO A 214 -8.65 -10.82 -15.55
CA PRO A 214 -9.18 -11.53 -16.71
C PRO A 214 -8.97 -10.79 -18.03
N LYS A 215 -8.78 -9.46 -17.97
CA LYS A 215 -8.58 -8.55 -19.10
C LYS A 215 -7.10 -8.47 -19.54
N GLY A 216 -6.17 -9.02 -18.75
CA GLY A 216 -4.72 -8.91 -18.98
C GLY A 216 -4.18 -9.83 -20.08
N ASN A 217 -3.43 -9.27 -21.03
CA ASN A 217 -2.86 -10.00 -22.17
C ASN A 217 -1.46 -10.57 -21.86
N TRP A 218 -1.39 -11.47 -20.88
CA TRP A 218 -0.14 -12.00 -20.32
C TRP A 218 0.79 -12.61 -21.38
N ARG A 219 0.24 -13.28 -22.41
CA ARG A 219 1.04 -13.93 -23.47
C ARG A 219 1.97 -12.97 -24.22
N ARG A 220 1.63 -11.67 -24.33
CA ARG A 220 2.41 -10.67 -25.08
C ARG A 220 3.49 -9.97 -24.25
N ASP A 221 3.33 -9.92 -22.94
CA ASP A 221 4.20 -9.21 -21.99
C ASP A 221 4.74 -10.21 -20.96
N SER A 222 5.64 -11.09 -21.39
CA SER A 222 6.12 -12.18 -20.52
C SER A 222 7.03 -11.69 -19.38
N HIS A 223 7.84 -10.66 -19.62
CA HIS A 223 8.69 -10.03 -18.60
C HIS A 223 7.86 -9.22 -17.61
N GLY A 224 6.92 -8.39 -18.08
CA GLY A 224 5.99 -7.67 -17.21
C GLY A 224 5.01 -8.59 -16.47
N PHE A 225 4.63 -9.74 -17.04
CA PHE A 225 3.92 -10.79 -16.30
C PHE A 225 4.81 -11.41 -15.21
N GLN A 226 6.06 -11.76 -15.50
CA GLN A 226 7.00 -12.27 -14.48
C GLN A 226 7.25 -11.27 -13.35
N GLY A 227 7.40 -9.98 -13.69
CA GLY A 227 7.55 -8.90 -12.71
C GLY A 227 6.29 -8.62 -11.91
N THR A 228 5.11 -8.71 -12.53
CA THR A 228 3.83 -8.63 -11.82
C THR A 228 3.66 -9.83 -10.89
N LEU A 229 3.97 -11.05 -11.33
CA LEU A 229 3.94 -12.23 -10.45
C LEU A 229 4.91 -12.07 -9.27
N PHE A 230 6.13 -11.57 -9.48
CA PHE A 230 7.10 -11.31 -8.42
C PHE A 230 6.60 -10.25 -7.42
N HIS A 231 5.94 -9.20 -7.92
CA HIS A 231 5.26 -8.18 -7.12
C HIS A 231 4.15 -8.76 -6.24
N GLU A 232 3.27 -9.60 -6.80
CA GLU A 232 2.19 -10.24 -6.04
C GLU A 232 2.71 -11.31 -5.06
N LEU A 233 3.78 -12.03 -5.41
CA LEU A 233 4.49 -12.92 -4.47
C LEU A 233 5.12 -12.12 -3.32
N PHE A 234 5.51 -10.86 -3.52
CA PHE A 234 5.83 -9.96 -2.41
C PHE A 234 4.58 -9.47 -1.66
N HIS A 235 3.41 -9.29 -2.28
CA HIS A 235 2.21 -8.99 -1.51
C HIS A 235 1.74 -10.13 -0.64
N ASN A 236 2.00 -11.38 -1.04
CA ASN A 236 1.90 -12.48 -0.09
C ASN A 236 2.75 -12.17 1.17
N THR A 237 4.05 -11.87 1.07
CA THR A 237 5.02 -11.83 2.20
C THR A 237 4.54 -11.42 3.60
N GLY A 238 4.08 -10.18 3.76
CA GLY A 238 4.78 -9.26 4.67
C GLY A 238 4.53 -7.81 4.31
N ASN A 239 4.51 -7.54 3.00
CA ASN A 239 4.65 -6.23 2.41
C ASN A 239 3.31 -5.72 1.87
N VAL A 240 3.07 -4.47 2.21
CA VAL A 240 1.77 -3.81 2.25
C VAL A 240 2.04 -2.36 1.91
N HIS A 241 1.67 -1.90 0.72
CA HIS A 241 1.83 -0.49 0.39
C HIS A 241 1.16 0.39 1.46
N THR A 242 1.72 1.55 1.77
CA THR A 242 1.26 2.49 2.83
C THR A 242 1.30 1.99 4.29
N GLU A 243 1.08 0.70 4.61
CA GLU A 243 1.26 0.16 5.98
C GLU A 243 2.72 -0.28 6.27
N THR A 244 3.51 -0.50 5.22
CA THR A 244 4.92 -0.93 5.26
C THR A 244 5.76 -0.21 4.19
N ILE A 245 7.08 -0.38 4.26
CA ILE A 245 8.05 0.06 3.24
C ILE A 245 7.59 -0.46 1.87
N GLU A 246 7.67 0.37 0.83
CA GLU A 246 7.20 0.05 -0.53
C GLU A 246 8.12 -0.94 -1.28
N ARG A 247 8.34 -2.11 -0.67
CA ARG A 247 9.13 -3.22 -1.18
C ARG A 247 8.54 -3.83 -2.47
N PRO A 248 7.23 -4.05 -2.63
CA PRO A 248 6.70 -4.75 -3.81
C PRO A 248 6.98 -4.02 -5.12
N TYR A 249 6.69 -2.71 -5.24
CA TYR A 249 7.05 -1.97 -6.45
C TYR A 249 8.56 -1.68 -6.54
N SER A 250 9.24 -1.40 -5.43
CA SER A 250 10.68 -1.08 -5.49
C SER A 250 11.51 -2.31 -5.88
N CYS A 251 11.12 -3.51 -5.45
CA CYS A 251 11.76 -4.75 -5.88
C CYS A 251 11.32 -5.17 -7.28
N GLN A 252 10.06 -4.93 -7.70
CA GLN A 252 9.67 -5.09 -9.11
C GLN A 252 10.50 -4.18 -10.03
N SER A 253 10.56 -2.87 -9.76
CA SER A 253 11.36 -1.92 -10.55
C SER A 253 12.88 -2.09 -10.40
N CYS A 254 13.35 -2.88 -9.44
CA CYS A 254 14.75 -3.30 -9.31
C CYS A 254 15.08 -4.55 -10.12
N CYS A 255 14.23 -5.59 -10.05
CA CYS A 255 14.53 -6.94 -10.55
C CYS A 255 13.82 -7.29 -11.87
N PHE A 256 12.78 -6.55 -12.23
CA PHE A 256 12.02 -6.68 -13.47
C PHE A 256 11.86 -5.31 -14.12
N ASN A 257 12.95 -4.55 -14.15
CA ASN A 257 13.00 -3.30 -14.88
C ASN A 257 12.94 -3.60 -16.39
N THR A 258 12.40 -2.68 -17.19
CA THR A 258 12.33 -2.86 -18.65
C THR A 258 13.71 -2.90 -19.30
N ILE A 259 14.73 -2.31 -18.67
CA ILE A 259 16.12 -2.36 -19.14
C ILE A 259 16.76 -3.76 -18.99
N ASP A 260 16.11 -4.68 -18.27
CA ASP A 260 16.51 -6.07 -18.10
C ASP A 260 15.67 -7.04 -18.95
N ASP A 261 14.76 -6.53 -19.79
CA ASP A 261 13.99 -7.38 -20.71
C ASP A 261 14.93 -7.86 -21.84
N PRO A 262 15.16 -9.17 -22.01
CA PRO A 262 16.01 -9.70 -23.09
C PRO A 262 15.42 -9.47 -24.50
N ASN A 263 14.20 -8.94 -24.60
CA ASN A 263 13.52 -8.57 -25.85
C ASN A 263 13.47 -7.04 -26.07
N LEU A 264 14.20 -6.23 -25.29
CA LEU A 264 14.24 -4.78 -25.50
C LEU A 264 15.07 -4.40 -26.74
N PHE A 265 14.38 -4.11 -27.85
CA PHE A 265 15.00 -3.72 -29.12
C PHE A 265 15.36 -2.22 -29.23
N MET A 266 15.30 -1.45 -28.14
CA MET A 266 15.53 0.00 -28.12
C MET A 266 16.61 0.40 -27.12
N SER A 267 17.27 1.54 -27.37
CA SER A 267 18.21 2.12 -26.43
C SER A 267 17.53 2.51 -25.11
N VAL A 268 18.23 2.26 -24.02
CA VAL A 268 17.79 2.62 -22.66
C VAL A 268 18.02 4.11 -22.43
N ALA A 269 17.00 4.83 -21.96
CA ALA A 269 17.17 6.19 -21.45
C ALA A 269 17.86 6.17 -20.07
N ASP A 270 18.83 7.05 -19.83
CA ASP A 270 19.61 7.10 -18.58
C ASP A 270 18.73 7.17 -17.33
N GLN A 271 17.59 7.88 -17.43
CA GLN A 271 16.60 7.99 -16.36
C GLN A 271 16.08 6.64 -15.88
N ALA A 272 15.95 5.63 -16.75
CA ALA A 272 15.54 4.28 -16.36
C ALA A 272 16.63 3.55 -15.56
N ILE A 273 17.90 3.82 -15.85
CA ILE A 273 19.06 3.30 -15.08
C ILE A 273 19.08 3.96 -13.68
N VAL A 274 18.82 5.27 -13.60
CA VAL A 274 18.67 5.99 -12.32
C VAL A 274 17.47 5.45 -11.53
N ALA A 275 16.32 5.24 -12.18
CA ALA A 275 15.12 4.68 -11.57
C ALA A 275 15.36 3.27 -11.01
N LYS A 276 16.00 2.38 -11.78
CA LYS A 276 16.39 1.05 -11.31
C LYS A 276 17.32 1.12 -10.11
N LYS A 277 18.34 1.99 -10.16
CA LYS A 277 19.31 2.15 -9.07
C LYS A 277 18.64 2.63 -7.78
N ALA A 278 17.70 3.57 -7.87
CA ALA A 278 16.91 4.04 -6.74
C ALA A 278 15.93 2.97 -6.22
N ALA A 279 15.23 2.26 -7.12
CA ALA A 279 14.36 1.14 -6.78
C ALA A 279 15.11 0.03 -6.02
N CYS A 280 16.29 -0.35 -6.50
CA CYS A 280 17.17 -1.31 -5.83
C CYS A 280 17.67 -0.82 -4.46
N LYS A 281 17.91 0.49 -4.30
CA LYS A 281 18.26 1.09 -3.00
C LYS A 281 17.14 0.92 -1.98
N VAL A 282 15.88 1.11 -2.39
CA VAL A 282 14.70 0.90 -1.52
C VAL A 282 14.45 -0.58 -1.26
N CYS A 283 14.48 -1.43 -2.29
CA CYS A 283 14.31 -2.88 -2.17
C CYS A 283 15.36 -3.52 -1.23
N GLY A 284 16.63 -3.15 -1.41
CA GLY A 284 17.76 -3.71 -0.66
C GLY A 284 18.08 -3.03 0.67
N SER A 285 17.34 -2.01 1.10
CA SER A 285 17.63 -1.34 2.39
C SER A 285 16.81 -1.92 3.54
N SER A 286 17.47 -2.18 4.66
CA SER A 286 16.79 -2.27 5.95
C SER A 286 16.46 -0.83 6.39
N TYR A 287 15.18 -0.57 6.63
CA TYR A 287 14.67 0.68 7.19
C TYR A 287 13.83 0.37 8.42
N GLU A 288 13.66 1.33 9.32
CA GLU A 288 12.86 1.15 10.54
C GLU A 288 11.34 1.10 10.26
N GLY A 289 10.91 1.62 9.11
CA GLY A 289 9.54 1.52 8.61
C GLY A 289 9.15 2.70 7.72
N ILE A 290 7.85 2.90 7.51
CA ILE A 290 7.32 3.96 6.63
C ILE A 290 7.66 5.39 7.06
N THR A 291 8.06 5.60 8.32
CA THR A 291 8.49 6.91 8.83
C THR A 291 9.99 7.02 9.12
N ASP A 292 10.79 6.14 8.53
CA ASP A 292 12.25 6.29 8.48
C ASP A 292 12.59 7.40 7.45
N GLN A 293 13.30 8.46 7.86
CA GLN A 293 13.65 9.57 6.97
C GLN A 293 14.52 9.11 5.78
N LYS A 294 15.40 8.10 5.97
CA LYS A 294 16.19 7.52 4.87
C LYS A 294 15.28 6.76 3.91
N TYR A 295 14.26 6.04 4.40
CA TYR A 295 13.26 5.40 3.54
C TYR A 295 12.55 6.44 2.67
N LEU A 296 11.99 7.48 3.30
CA LEU A 296 11.27 8.52 2.58
C LEU A 296 12.13 9.23 1.54
N LYS A 297 13.40 9.54 1.86
CA LYS A 297 14.31 10.17 0.91
C LYS A 297 14.65 9.25 -0.27
N ASP A 298 14.93 7.98 0.00
CA ASP A 298 15.26 6.98 -1.03
C ASP A 298 14.04 6.65 -1.90
N PHE A 299 12.84 6.64 -1.31
CA PHE A 299 11.57 6.45 -2.01
C PHE A 299 11.18 7.67 -2.85
N THR A 300 11.47 8.88 -2.37
CA THR A 300 11.34 10.12 -3.15
C THR A 300 12.33 10.13 -4.32
N ASP A 301 13.60 9.77 -4.09
CA ASP A 301 14.59 9.59 -5.17
C ASP A 301 14.09 8.59 -6.23
N PHE A 302 13.50 7.47 -5.79
CA PHE A 302 12.89 6.48 -6.69
C PHE A 302 11.67 7.03 -7.45
N ARG A 303 10.70 7.68 -6.79
CA ARG A 303 9.47 8.15 -7.46
C ARG A 303 9.68 9.34 -8.39
N ILE A 304 10.68 10.18 -8.13
CA ILE A 304 11.17 11.18 -9.10
C ILE A 304 11.77 10.47 -10.32
N ALA A 305 12.67 9.51 -10.11
CA ALA A 305 13.36 8.83 -11.21
C ALA A 305 12.42 7.95 -12.07
N ASP A 306 11.47 7.25 -11.44
CA ASP A 306 10.41 6.43 -12.04
C ASP A 306 9.34 7.27 -12.78
N GLY A 307 9.34 8.59 -12.62
CA GLY A 307 8.32 9.50 -13.16
C GLY A 307 6.93 9.27 -12.56
N ARG A 308 6.87 8.81 -11.30
CA ARG A 308 5.61 8.42 -10.61
C ARG A 308 5.45 9.12 -9.26
N THR A 309 5.55 10.45 -9.27
CA THR A 309 5.45 11.29 -8.07
C THR A 309 4.07 11.25 -7.42
N GLU A 310 3.01 10.80 -8.11
CA GLU A 310 1.68 10.57 -7.54
C GLU A 310 1.65 9.47 -6.47
N ARG A 311 2.57 8.51 -6.53
CA ARG A 311 2.70 7.44 -5.53
C ARG A 311 3.47 7.87 -4.28
N LEU A 312 4.06 9.06 -4.28
CA LEU A 312 4.85 9.54 -3.15
C LEU A 312 3.96 10.13 -2.05
N PHE A 313 2.91 10.86 -2.42
CA PHE A 313 2.12 11.61 -1.46
C PHE A 313 1.48 10.76 -0.35
N PRO A 314 0.84 9.59 -0.62
CA PRO A 314 0.23 8.79 0.44
C PRO A 314 1.22 8.39 1.55
N VAL A 315 2.47 8.10 1.18
CA VAL A 315 3.54 7.72 2.12
C VAL A 315 4.01 8.94 2.93
N LEU A 316 4.20 10.10 2.29
CA LEU A 316 4.54 11.35 2.98
C LEU A 316 3.40 11.84 3.89
N LYS A 317 2.13 11.65 3.50
CA LYS A 317 0.94 12.00 4.29
C LYS A 317 0.91 11.26 5.63
N VAL A 318 1.29 9.97 5.65
CA VAL A 318 1.40 9.21 6.91
C VAL A 318 2.47 9.81 7.82
N TYR A 319 3.65 10.17 7.28
CA TYR A 319 4.69 10.86 8.07
C TYR A 319 4.21 12.19 8.63
N MET A 320 3.56 13.03 7.81
CA MET A 320 3.02 14.33 8.24
C MET A 320 2.07 14.20 9.44
N LYS A 321 1.23 13.16 9.47
CA LYS A 321 0.31 12.90 10.58
C LYS A 321 1.04 12.33 11.81
N GLU A 322 2.00 11.43 11.58
CA GLU A 322 2.80 10.74 12.61
C GLU A 322 4.11 11.46 13.00
N GLY A 323 4.30 12.69 12.57
CA GLY A 323 5.50 13.51 12.81
C GLY A 323 5.28 14.97 12.40
N PRO A 324 4.20 15.63 12.89
CA PRO A 324 3.90 16.99 12.47
C PRO A 324 4.94 17.97 12.98
N LYS A 325 5.07 19.10 12.28
CA LYS A 325 6.02 20.20 12.56
C LYS A 325 7.49 19.83 12.30
N ASP A 326 7.77 18.56 11.99
CA ASP A 326 8.96 18.22 11.23
C ASP A 326 8.72 18.51 9.75
N ASN A 327 9.39 19.56 9.24
CA ASN A 327 9.29 19.96 7.85
C ASN A 327 9.92 18.94 6.87
N PHE A 328 10.48 17.82 7.33
CA PHE A 328 11.10 16.79 6.47
C PHE A 328 10.18 16.30 5.34
N ALA A 329 8.97 15.81 5.66
CA ALA A 329 8.09 15.21 4.64
C ALA A 329 7.55 16.25 3.65
N ILE A 330 7.32 17.49 4.07
CA ILE A 330 6.86 18.57 3.17
C ILE A 330 8.00 19.10 2.28
N LYS A 331 9.27 19.05 2.75
CA LYS A 331 10.46 19.27 1.91
C LYS A 331 10.64 18.20 0.84
N GLU A 332 10.48 16.93 1.19
CA GLU A 332 10.54 15.83 0.21
C GLU A 332 9.39 15.89 -0.81
N PHE A 333 8.20 16.34 -0.41
CA PHE A 333 7.12 16.63 -1.34
C PHE A 333 7.46 17.79 -2.29
N SER A 334 7.89 18.95 -1.76
CA SER A 334 8.34 20.10 -2.57
C SER A 334 9.43 19.70 -3.57
N ARG A 335 10.40 18.87 -3.15
CA ARG A 335 11.48 18.33 -3.99
C ARG A 335 10.96 17.51 -5.17
N ALA A 336 9.95 16.66 -4.96
CA ALA A 336 9.33 15.85 -6.01
C ALA A 336 8.42 16.67 -6.93
N ASP A 337 7.71 17.65 -6.37
CA ASP A 337 6.84 18.55 -7.10
C ASP A 337 7.65 19.45 -8.07
N ARG A 338 8.75 20.03 -7.58
CA ARG A 338 9.72 20.78 -8.39
C ARG A 338 10.37 19.91 -9.47
N ALA A 339 10.71 18.66 -9.14
CA ALA A 339 11.27 17.72 -10.12
C ALA A 339 10.25 17.26 -11.18
N SER A 340 8.96 17.51 -10.96
CA SER A 340 7.88 17.32 -11.94
C SER A 340 7.57 18.61 -12.73
N SER A 341 8.30 19.70 -12.48
CA SER A 341 8.04 21.06 -13.00
C SER A 341 6.67 21.63 -12.63
N ASN A 342 6.12 21.25 -11.48
CA ASN A 342 4.87 21.83 -10.98
C ASN A 342 5.13 23.06 -10.06
N MET A 343 4.04 23.74 -9.66
CA MET A 343 4.08 25.07 -9.04
C MET A 343 3.91 25.11 -7.50
N VAL A 344 3.51 24.01 -6.84
CA VAL A 344 3.27 24.04 -5.38
C VAL A 344 4.58 24.14 -4.60
N ALA A 345 5.68 23.60 -5.14
CA ALA A 345 7.02 23.66 -4.56
C ALA A 345 7.45 25.07 -4.11
N GLU A 346 7.35 26.08 -4.98
CA GLU A 346 7.83 27.45 -4.69
C GLU A 346 7.09 28.10 -3.51
N HIS A 347 5.78 27.89 -3.44
CA HIS A 347 4.94 28.33 -2.34
C HIS A 347 5.25 27.58 -1.03
N LEU A 348 5.50 26.27 -1.10
CA LEU A 348 5.91 25.47 0.06
C LEU A 348 7.30 25.88 0.56
N ASP A 349 8.27 26.10 -0.32
CA ASP A 349 9.63 26.49 0.06
C ASP A 349 9.66 27.86 0.74
N THR A 350 8.78 28.78 0.32
CA THR A 350 8.55 30.07 0.99
C THR A 350 8.08 29.86 2.44
N LEU A 351 7.04 29.05 2.65
CA LEU A 351 6.47 28.72 3.97
C LEU A 351 7.45 27.95 4.87
N ILE A 352 8.17 26.96 4.29
CA ILE A 352 9.18 26.13 4.97
C ILE A 352 10.37 26.97 5.44
N SER A 353 10.68 28.07 4.73
CA SER A 353 11.73 29.03 5.11
C SER A 353 11.29 30.01 6.20
N GLY A 354 10.02 29.98 6.61
CA GLY A 354 9.46 30.89 7.62
C GLY A 354 9.02 32.25 7.08
N ASN A 355 8.92 32.41 5.75
CA ASN A 355 8.43 33.63 5.12
C ASN A 355 6.89 33.57 4.99
N ASP A 356 6.23 34.72 5.14
CA ASP A 356 4.81 34.85 4.84
C ASP A 356 4.54 34.70 3.34
N LEU A 357 3.69 33.73 2.98
CA LEU A 357 3.16 33.58 1.64
C LEU A 357 1.88 34.42 1.47
N GLU A 358 1.87 35.29 0.47
CA GLU A 358 0.65 36.00 0.04
C GLU A 358 -0.31 35.05 -0.68
N VAL A 359 -1.60 35.08 -0.35
CA VAL A 359 -2.60 34.11 -0.87
C VAL A 359 -3.39 34.77 -2.01
N LYS A 360 -3.09 34.39 -3.25
CA LYS A 360 -3.63 35.02 -4.48
C LYS A 360 -4.54 34.12 -5.30
N ASP A 361 -4.35 32.81 -5.19
CA ASP A 361 -4.89 31.81 -6.10
C ASP A 361 -5.10 30.47 -5.36
N ASP A 362 -5.62 29.46 -6.05
CA ASP A 362 -5.87 28.15 -5.45
C ASP A 362 -4.59 27.35 -5.16
N ILE A 363 -3.46 27.64 -5.82
CA ILE A 363 -2.18 26.96 -5.57
C ILE A 363 -1.56 27.43 -4.26
N SER A 364 -1.51 28.75 -4.04
CA SER A 364 -1.03 29.37 -2.81
C SER A 364 -1.91 29.03 -1.60
N LYS A 365 -3.25 28.96 -1.77
CA LYS A 365 -4.17 28.39 -0.76
C LYS A 365 -3.85 26.93 -0.46
N PHE A 366 -3.72 26.10 -1.49
CA PHE A 366 -3.47 24.66 -1.35
C PHE A 366 -2.11 24.38 -0.69
N ALA A 367 -1.07 25.14 -1.05
CA ALA A 367 0.24 25.09 -0.42
C ALA A 367 0.17 25.46 1.07
N LYS A 368 -0.56 26.53 1.46
CA LYS A 368 -0.82 26.81 2.89
C LYS A 368 -1.60 25.69 3.58
N GLY A 369 -2.66 25.20 2.95
CA GLY A 369 -3.47 24.09 3.48
C GLY A 369 -2.64 22.85 3.78
N LEU A 370 -1.78 22.45 2.84
CA LEU A 370 -0.87 21.31 2.98
C LEU A 370 0.27 21.57 3.97
N TYR A 371 0.82 22.79 4.02
CA TYR A 371 1.83 23.19 5.01
C TYR A 371 1.26 23.09 6.45
N HIS A 372 0.09 23.67 6.71
CA HIS A 372 -0.58 23.54 8.01
C HIS A 372 -0.94 22.09 8.34
N PHE A 373 -1.36 21.28 7.35
CA PHE A 373 -1.58 19.83 7.55
C PHE A 373 -0.31 19.12 8.03
N SER A 374 0.84 19.40 7.39
CA SER A 374 2.16 18.86 7.77
C SER A 374 2.62 19.31 9.16
N ARG A 375 1.97 20.32 9.73
CA ARG A 375 2.25 20.88 11.06
C ARG A 375 1.22 20.45 12.12
N GLY A 376 0.22 19.67 11.73
CA GLY A 376 -0.90 19.30 12.61
C GLY A 376 -1.79 20.49 12.99
N GLU A 377 -1.69 21.59 12.24
CA GLU A 377 -2.49 22.80 12.32
C GLU A 377 -3.76 22.54 11.48
N TYR A 378 -4.56 21.55 11.91
CA TYR A 378 -5.63 20.96 11.09
C TYR A 378 -6.81 21.91 10.87
N ARG A 379 -7.07 22.82 11.82
CA ARG A 379 -8.09 23.86 11.66
C ARG A 379 -7.69 24.85 10.57
N GLU A 380 -6.47 25.37 10.64
CA GLU A 380 -5.88 26.31 9.68
C GLU A 380 -5.78 25.66 8.29
N SER A 381 -5.42 24.38 8.25
CA SER A 381 -5.46 23.56 7.05
C SER A 381 -6.87 23.47 6.47
N ALA A 382 -7.89 23.15 7.27
CA ALA A 382 -9.29 23.09 6.86
C ALA A 382 -9.85 24.44 6.40
N GLU A 383 -9.49 25.54 7.05
CA GLU A 383 -9.88 26.90 6.65
C GLU A 383 -9.29 27.27 5.28
N MET A 384 -8.06 26.85 4.95
CA MET A 384 -7.46 27.04 3.62
C MET A 384 -8.04 26.08 2.56
N ILE A 385 -8.17 24.79 2.88
CA ILE A 385 -8.64 23.76 1.94
C ILE A 385 -10.09 24.02 1.49
N LYS A 386 -10.96 24.56 2.34
CA LYS A 386 -12.32 25.00 1.95
C LYS A 386 -12.35 26.15 0.94
N GLN A 387 -11.31 26.98 0.89
CA GLN A 387 -11.24 28.13 -0.01
C GLN A 387 -10.67 27.77 -1.39
N VAL A 388 -10.08 26.57 -1.52
CA VAL A 388 -9.61 26.01 -2.79
C VAL A 388 -10.82 25.56 -3.61
N ASN A 389 -10.94 26.06 -4.84
CA ASN A 389 -11.92 25.48 -5.77
C ASN A 389 -11.40 24.14 -6.29
N SER A 390 -12.07 23.03 -5.97
CA SER A 390 -11.69 21.67 -6.40
C SER A 390 -11.72 21.47 -7.93
N TRP A 391 -12.35 22.39 -8.68
CA TRP A 391 -12.38 22.42 -10.14
C TRP A 391 -11.45 23.48 -10.75
N SER A 392 -10.62 24.13 -9.94
CA SER A 392 -9.68 25.17 -10.38
C SER A 392 -8.75 24.66 -11.49
N PRO A 393 -8.63 25.32 -12.65
CA PRO A 393 -7.72 24.92 -13.72
C PRO A 393 -6.27 24.69 -13.24
N ALA A 394 -5.84 25.48 -12.27
CA ALA A 394 -4.54 25.39 -11.61
C ALA A 394 -4.28 24.06 -10.87
N LEU A 395 -5.35 23.33 -10.49
CA LEU A 395 -5.29 22.05 -9.78
C LEU A 395 -5.89 20.88 -10.59
N LYS A 396 -6.25 21.10 -11.87
CA LYS A 396 -6.82 20.05 -12.75
C LYS A 396 -5.83 18.94 -13.13
N GLY A 397 -4.55 19.07 -12.77
CA GLY A 397 -3.62 17.93 -12.82
C GLY A 397 -4.09 16.82 -11.89
N SER A 398 -4.18 15.59 -12.40
CA SER A 398 -4.70 14.43 -11.65
C SER A 398 -3.99 14.20 -10.32
N LEU A 399 -2.70 14.54 -10.24
CA LEU A 399 -1.88 14.58 -9.03
C LEU A 399 -2.52 15.46 -7.93
N TYR A 400 -2.70 16.75 -8.19
CA TYR A 400 -3.17 17.70 -7.17
C TYR A 400 -4.61 17.48 -6.78
N LYS A 401 -5.48 17.11 -7.72
CA LYS A 401 -6.86 16.72 -7.40
C LYS A 401 -6.88 15.57 -6.38
N GLY A 402 -6.14 14.49 -6.64
CA GLY A 402 -6.05 13.35 -5.74
C GLY A 402 -5.49 13.74 -4.37
N ILE A 403 -4.41 14.53 -4.31
CA ILE A 403 -3.83 15.03 -3.05
C ILE A 403 -4.82 15.90 -2.27
N TYR A 404 -5.55 16.78 -2.94
CA TYR A 404 -6.58 17.63 -2.35
C TYR A 404 -7.72 16.79 -1.75
N GLU A 405 -8.24 15.82 -2.49
CA GLU A 405 -9.30 14.92 -2.01
C GLU A 405 -8.83 14.08 -0.81
N ASP A 406 -7.59 13.60 -0.85
CA ASP A 406 -6.95 12.78 0.19
C ASP A 406 -6.62 13.56 1.48
N ILE A 407 -6.42 14.88 1.38
CA ILE A 407 -6.32 15.84 2.50
C ILE A 407 -7.70 16.25 3.02
N GLN A 408 -8.65 16.58 2.14
CA GLN A 408 -10.02 16.96 2.50
C GLN A 408 -10.70 15.85 3.31
N LYS A 409 -10.52 14.59 2.88
CA LYS A 409 -11.01 13.39 3.55
C LYS A 409 -10.35 13.18 4.92
N ASP A 410 -9.03 13.36 5.03
CA ASP A 410 -8.34 13.26 6.31
C ASP A 410 -8.79 14.33 7.32
N LEU A 411 -8.95 15.58 6.86
CA LEU A 411 -9.48 16.68 7.66
C LEU A 411 -10.95 16.43 8.06
N PHE A 412 -11.75 15.82 7.19
CA PHE A 412 -13.10 15.37 7.52
C PHE A 412 -13.10 14.41 8.73
N PHE A 413 -12.35 13.31 8.66
CA PHE A 413 -12.32 12.33 9.75
C PHE A 413 -11.75 12.90 11.05
N ILE A 414 -10.77 13.82 10.99
CA ILE A 414 -10.26 14.53 12.17
C ILE A 414 -11.38 15.39 12.80
N SER A 415 -12.16 16.13 12.00
CA SER A 415 -13.29 16.96 12.48
C SER A 415 -14.48 16.18 13.07
N LEU A 416 -14.46 14.84 13.03
CA LEU A 416 -15.39 14.00 13.80
C LEU A 416 -14.95 13.79 15.26
N THR A 417 -13.69 14.11 15.57
CA THR A 417 -13.05 13.96 16.90
C THR A 417 -12.52 15.26 17.48
N ASP A 418 -12.40 16.30 16.67
CA ASP A 418 -11.91 17.64 17.03
C ASP A 418 -13.00 18.68 16.68
N ASP A 419 -13.80 19.07 17.68
CA ASP A 419 -14.88 20.04 17.52
C ASP A 419 -14.37 21.49 17.25
N SER A 420 -13.05 21.74 17.22
CA SER A 420 -12.50 23.09 16.95
C SER A 420 -12.66 23.55 15.49
N PHE A 421 -12.93 22.62 14.58
CA PHE A 421 -13.28 22.89 13.19
C PHE A 421 -14.29 21.85 12.67
N ASN A 422 -15.01 22.18 11.60
CA ASN A 422 -16.01 21.30 10.99
C ASN A 422 -15.80 21.22 9.47
N MET A 423 -15.59 20.03 8.92
CA MET A 423 -15.41 19.79 7.48
C MET A 423 -16.65 19.20 6.79
N LYS A 424 -17.76 18.97 7.51
CA LYS A 424 -18.99 18.42 6.92
C LYS A 424 -19.55 19.34 5.85
N THR A 425 -19.76 18.80 4.65
CA THR A 425 -20.64 19.40 3.65
C THR A 425 -22.09 18.92 3.86
N SER A 426 -23.07 19.59 3.27
CA SER A 426 -24.49 19.21 3.35
C SER A 426 -24.85 17.96 2.53
N SER A 427 -23.91 17.41 1.77
CA SER A 427 -24.09 16.26 0.86
C SER A 427 -23.15 15.09 1.17
N ASP A 428 -22.52 15.08 2.35
CA ASP A 428 -21.49 14.10 2.70
C ASP A 428 -22.12 12.75 3.14
N PRO A 429 -21.80 11.61 2.48
CA PRO A 429 -22.33 10.30 2.88
C PRO A 429 -21.83 9.84 4.27
N PHE A 430 -20.73 10.41 4.78
CA PHE A 430 -20.22 10.13 6.13
C PHE A 430 -20.83 11.07 7.19
N SER A 431 -21.80 11.92 6.83
CA SER A 431 -22.45 12.85 7.76
C SER A 431 -23.31 12.17 8.84
N ASP A 432 -23.71 10.91 8.60
CA ASP A 432 -24.65 10.11 9.41
C ASP A 432 -24.24 9.94 10.89
N GLY A 433 -25.24 9.70 11.74
CA GLY A 433 -25.11 9.55 13.19
C GLY A 433 -24.20 8.40 13.61
N PHE A 434 -24.09 7.34 12.80
CA PHE A 434 -23.19 6.21 13.06
C PHE A 434 -21.72 6.65 13.16
N PHE A 435 -21.20 7.37 12.16
CA PHE A 435 -19.82 7.86 12.16
C PHE A 435 -19.55 8.83 13.32
N LYS A 436 -20.53 9.69 13.66
CA LYS A 436 -20.42 10.58 14.83
C LYS A 436 -20.37 9.80 16.15
N LYS A 437 -20.97 8.62 16.24
CA LYS A 437 -20.87 7.74 17.42
C LYS A 437 -19.51 7.02 17.46
N ALA A 438 -19.11 6.35 16.38
CA ALA A 438 -17.84 5.63 16.31
C ALA A 438 -16.62 6.54 16.53
N ALA A 439 -16.67 7.79 16.04
CA ALA A 439 -15.65 8.79 16.31
C ALA A 439 -15.64 9.26 17.78
N LYS A 440 -16.80 9.40 18.43
CA LYS A 440 -16.89 9.73 19.86
C LYS A 440 -16.41 8.60 20.78
N ASP A 441 -16.62 7.34 20.38
CA ASP A 441 -16.01 6.18 21.04
C ASP A 441 -14.46 6.15 20.87
N PHE A 442 -13.91 6.97 19.95
CA PHE A 442 -12.47 7.15 19.71
C PHE A 442 -11.88 8.44 20.31
N SER A 443 -12.69 9.49 20.51
CA SER A 443 -12.25 10.75 21.11
C SER A 443 -12.01 10.54 22.61
N LEU A 444 -10.79 10.12 22.95
CA LEU A 444 -10.34 9.85 24.32
C LEU A 444 -10.08 11.14 25.10
N THR A 445 -11.13 11.95 25.30
CA THR A 445 -11.17 13.07 26.24
C THR A 445 -11.55 12.58 27.64
N LYS A 446 -10.65 11.77 28.23
CA LYS A 446 -10.46 11.59 29.68
C LYS A 446 -8.97 11.38 29.96
#